data_AF-A0A4Y7SVZ2-F1
#
_entry.id   AF-A0A4Y7SVZ2-F1
#
_cell.length_a   1.000
_cell.length_b   1.000
_cell.length_c   1.000
_cell.angle_alpha   90.00
_cell.angle_beta   90.00
_cell.angle_gamma   90.00
#
_symmetry.space_group_name_H-M   'P 1'
#
loop_
_entity.id
_entity.type
_entity.pdbx_description
1 polymer ?
#
loop_
_entity_poly.entity_id
_entity_poly.type
_entity_poly.pdbx_seq_one_letter_code
_entity_poly.pdbx_strand_id
1 'polypeptide(L)'
;LEHMEEYSSIHPACHGIQETPNPLQSRFLFHKGGLGLNSIMQKNFPNADLAYLSACQTSAGQENLPDEAVHLAAGMLAAGYRHVVSTMWEIGDKSAPQVASDFYQYLWSRRPEGSGSHFDGTLSAYALHHATQQLRHRLG
;
A
#
# COMPACT_ATOMS: atom_id res chain seq x y z
N LEU A 1 -12.60 3.28 -8.94
CA LEU A 1 -11.47 3.97 -9.61
C LEU A 1 -11.61 5.48 -9.48
N GLU A 2 -12.81 6.06 -9.56
CA GLU A 2 -13.07 7.51 -9.37
C GLU A 2 -12.36 8.11 -8.15
N HIS A 3 -12.47 7.51 -6.96
CA HIS A 3 -11.76 8.03 -5.78
C HIS A 3 -10.22 7.98 -5.91
N MET A 4 -9.65 7.06 -6.69
CA MET A 4 -8.20 7.06 -6.93
C MET A 4 -7.78 8.18 -7.91
N GLU A 5 -8.71 8.74 -8.67
CA GLU A 5 -8.48 9.91 -9.52
C GLU A 5 -8.57 11.22 -8.72
N GLU A 6 -9.37 11.23 -7.64
CA GLU A 6 -9.59 12.39 -6.76
C GLU A 6 -8.55 12.48 -5.62
N TYR A 7 -8.21 11.36 -4.98
CA TYR A 7 -7.34 11.33 -3.81
C TYR A 7 -5.92 10.89 -4.16
N SER A 8 -4.94 11.66 -3.66
CA SER A 8 -3.51 11.35 -3.84
C SER A 8 -3.01 10.20 -2.96
N SER A 9 -3.75 9.81 -1.92
CA SER A 9 -3.37 8.70 -1.04
C SER A 9 -4.52 7.72 -0.85
N ILE A 10 -4.22 6.41 -0.88
CA ILE A 10 -5.17 5.35 -0.58
C ILE A 10 -4.63 4.37 0.47
N HIS A 11 -5.55 3.79 1.25
CA HIS A 11 -5.26 2.75 2.23
C HIS A 11 -6.24 1.58 2.10
N PRO A 12 -6.00 0.61 1.20
CA PRO A 12 -6.79 -0.62 1.18
C PRO A 12 -6.44 -1.48 2.41
N ALA A 13 -7.35 -1.55 3.38
CA ALA A 13 -7.30 -2.48 4.51
C ALA A 13 -8.32 -3.61 4.29
N CYS A 14 -7.96 -4.53 3.41
CA CYS A 14 -8.85 -5.60 2.97
C CYS A 14 -8.09 -6.86 2.58
N HIS A 15 -8.78 -7.92 2.16
CA HIS A 15 -8.10 -9.09 1.61
C HIS A 15 -7.61 -8.81 0.20
N GLY A 16 -6.40 -9.26 -0.11
CA GLY A 16 -5.88 -9.37 -1.47
C GLY A 16 -6.00 -10.80 -1.96
N ILE A 17 -6.24 -10.99 -3.25
CA ILE A 17 -5.96 -12.24 -3.94
C ILE A 17 -4.80 -11.97 -4.88
N GLN A 18 -3.73 -12.75 -4.74
CA GLN A 18 -2.65 -12.78 -5.69
C GLN A 18 -2.79 -14.03 -6.56
N GLU A 19 -3.02 -13.82 -7.86
CA GLU A 19 -3.29 -14.93 -8.77
C GLU A 19 -2.00 -15.38 -9.45
N THR A 20 -1.35 -16.38 -8.86
CA THR A 20 -0.05 -16.89 -9.27
C THR A 20 0.05 -17.29 -10.75
N PRO A 21 -0.92 -18.00 -11.35
CA PRO A 21 -0.86 -18.40 -12.75
C PRO A 21 -1.18 -17.25 -13.72
N ASN A 22 -1.86 -16.20 -13.26
CA ASN A 22 -2.24 -15.04 -14.06
C ASN A 22 -2.21 -13.77 -13.20
N PRO A 23 -1.03 -13.17 -12.98
CA PRO A 23 -0.87 -12.08 -12.02
C PRO A 23 -1.76 -10.87 -12.28
N LEU A 24 -2.11 -10.58 -13.53
CA LEU A 24 -3.02 -9.49 -13.90
C LEU A 24 -4.46 -9.68 -13.39
N GLN A 25 -4.83 -10.91 -13.01
CA GLN A 25 -6.11 -11.23 -12.37
C GLN A 25 -6.08 -11.05 -10.84
N SER A 26 -4.92 -10.70 -10.26
CA SER A 26 -4.83 -10.31 -8.85
C SER A 26 -5.75 -9.13 -8.55
N ARG A 27 -6.30 -9.09 -7.34
CA ARG A 27 -7.33 -8.10 -6.98
C ARG A 27 -7.39 -7.82 -5.49
N PHE A 28 -7.75 -6.59 -5.15
CA PHE A 28 -8.26 -6.26 -3.82
C PHE A 28 -9.72 -6.70 -3.72
N LEU A 29 -10.08 -7.36 -2.62
CA LEU A 29 -11.46 -7.76 -2.33
C LEU A 29 -12.13 -6.71 -1.44
N PHE A 30 -13.31 -6.27 -1.84
CA PHE A 30 -14.17 -5.41 -1.05
C PHE A 30 -15.47 -6.13 -0.73
N HIS A 31 -16.26 -5.59 0.20
CA HIS A 31 -17.55 -6.17 0.57
C HIS A 31 -18.48 -6.37 -0.64
N LYS A 32 -18.40 -5.49 -1.66
CA LYS A 32 -19.19 -5.55 -2.89
C LYS A 32 -18.30 -5.62 -4.14
N GLY A 33 -17.55 -6.71 -4.27
CA GLY A 33 -16.76 -7.00 -5.47
C GLY A 33 -15.25 -6.86 -5.24
N GLY A 34 -14.50 -6.66 -6.31
CA GLY A 34 -13.05 -6.52 -6.22
C GLY A 34 -12.49 -5.53 -7.22
N LEU A 35 -11.32 -4.99 -6.92
CA LEU A 35 -10.57 -4.12 -7.81
C LEU A 35 -9.38 -4.88 -8.36
N GLY A 36 -9.47 -5.21 -9.66
CA GLY A 36 -8.44 -5.96 -10.37
C GLY A 36 -7.22 -5.13 -10.72
N LEU A 37 -6.06 -5.80 -10.66
CA LEU A 37 -4.76 -5.24 -11.03
C LEU A 37 -4.75 -4.75 -12.49
N ASN A 38 -5.31 -5.51 -13.42
CA ASN A 38 -5.45 -5.09 -14.83
C ASN A 38 -6.17 -3.74 -14.97
N SER A 39 -7.24 -3.51 -14.20
CA SER A 39 -7.99 -2.25 -14.24
C SER A 39 -7.21 -1.08 -13.65
N ILE A 40 -6.37 -1.34 -12.63
CA ILE A 40 -5.48 -0.34 -12.03
C ILE A 40 -4.37 0.04 -13.03
N MET A 41 -3.70 -0.95 -13.63
CA MET A 41 -2.56 -0.72 -14.53
C MET A 41 -2.93 -0.02 -15.85
N GLN A 42 -4.19 -0.10 -16.27
CA GLN A 42 -4.68 0.64 -17.44
C GLN A 42 -4.95 2.12 -17.17
N LYS A 43 -4.80 2.57 -15.91
CA LYS A 43 -4.97 3.95 -15.51
C LYS A 43 -3.61 4.62 -15.31
N ASN A 44 -3.62 5.95 -15.40
CA ASN A 44 -2.53 6.81 -14.97
C ASN A 44 -3.12 7.85 -14.03
N PHE A 45 -2.78 7.78 -12.74
CA PHE A 45 -3.27 8.69 -11.71
C PHE A 45 -2.23 9.81 -11.49
N PRO A 46 -2.38 10.98 -12.14
CA PRO A 46 -1.32 12.01 -12.15
C PRO A 46 -1.05 12.60 -10.77
N ASN A 47 -2.02 12.51 -9.86
CA ASN A 47 -1.93 13.04 -8.50
C ASN A 47 -1.58 11.95 -7.47
N ALA A 48 -1.36 10.70 -7.90
CA ALA A 48 -1.11 9.61 -6.96
C ALA A 48 0.23 9.78 -6.24
N ASP A 49 0.19 9.71 -4.92
CA ASP A 49 1.32 9.86 -4.02
C ASP A 49 1.60 8.56 -3.27
N LEU A 50 0.69 8.15 -2.38
CA LEU A 50 0.88 7.00 -1.52
C LEU A 50 -0.21 5.93 -1.71
N ALA A 51 0.21 4.69 -1.95
CA ALA A 51 -0.62 3.51 -1.74
C ALA A 51 -0.12 2.72 -0.55
N TYR A 52 -0.87 2.72 0.55
CA TYR A 52 -0.58 1.89 1.72
C TYR A 52 -1.44 0.62 1.67
N LEU A 53 -0.85 -0.50 1.29
CA LEU A 53 -1.54 -1.77 1.08
C LEU A 53 -1.54 -2.59 2.38
N SER A 54 -2.54 -2.36 3.22
CA SER A 54 -2.85 -3.17 4.41
C SER A 54 -3.62 -4.44 4.03
N ALA A 55 -3.11 -5.20 3.07
CA ALA A 55 -3.74 -6.42 2.60
C ALA A 55 -2.72 -7.56 2.61
N CYS A 56 -3.13 -8.72 3.12
CA CYS A 56 -2.27 -9.90 3.23
C CYS A 56 -1.69 -10.27 1.86
N GLN A 57 -0.40 -10.65 1.85
CA GLN A 57 0.31 -11.15 0.66
C GLN A 57 0.32 -10.18 -0.53
N THR A 58 0.27 -8.86 -0.30
CA THR A 58 0.32 -7.88 -1.41
C THR A 58 1.69 -7.73 -2.08
N SER A 59 2.73 -8.33 -1.48
CA SER A 59 4.10 -8.39 -1.99
C SER A 59 4.72 -9.79 -1.91
N ALA A 60 3.92 -10.85 -1.76
CA ALA A 60 4.43 -12.22 -1.68
C ALA A 60 4.85 -12.73 -3.06
N GLY A 61 6.15 -12.62 -3.36
CA GLY A 61 6.81 -13.18 -4.56
C GLY A 61 6.34 -14.59 -4.93
N GLN A 62 6.39 -14.94 -6.22
CA GLN A 62 6.42 -16.36 -6.60
C GLN A 62 7.75 -16.97 -6.14
N GLU A 63 7.72 -18.12 -5.46
CA GLU A 63 8.94 -18.86 -5.07
C GLU A 63 9.85 -19.20 -6.28
N ASN A 64 9.26 -19.31 -7.48
CA ASN A 64 9.97 -19.70 -8.71
C ASN A 64 10.28 -18.54 -9.67
N LEU A 65 9.81 -17.32 -9.38
CA LEU A 65 10.05 -16.11 -10.19
C LEU A 65 10.22 -14.90 -9.25
N PRO A 66 11.35 -14.83 -8.52
CA PRO A 66 11.59 -13.74 -7.56
C PRO A 66 11.76 -12.36 -8.22
N ASP A 67 12.10 -12.31 -9.52
CA ASP A 67 12.41 -11.08 -10.26
C ASP A 67 11.24 -10.50 -11.09
N GLU A 68 10.21 -11.29 -11.43
CA GLU A 68 9.03 -10.81 -12.18
C GLU A 68 7.84 -10.58 -11.26
N ALA A 69 8.04 -9.68 -10.30
CA ALA A 69 7.06 -9.35 -9.30
C ALA A 69 5.87 -8.55 -9.89
N VAL A 70 4.99 -9.17 -10.67
CA VAL A 70 3.64 -8.65 -10.96
C VAL A 70 2.78 -8.81 -9.71
N HIS A 71 3.04 -7.95 -8.72
CA HIS A 71 2.32 -7.89 -7.45
C HIS A 71 1.45 -6.65 -7.45
N LEU A 72 0.41 -6.64 -6.60
CA LEU A 72 -0.47 -5.48 -6.44
C LEU A 72 0.34 -4.19 -6.23
N ALA A 73 1.45 -4.25 -5.48
CA ALA A 73 2.37 -3.14 -5.29
C ALA A 73 2.99 -2.60 -6.60
N ALA A 74 3.50 -3.48 -7.47
CA ALA A 74 4.05 -3.08 -8.78
C ALA A 74 2.97 -2.48 -9.67
N GLY A 75 1.74 -2.99 -9.59
CA GLY A 75 0.56 -2.40 -10.21
C GLY A 75 0.29 -0.97 -9.82
N MET A 76 0.38 -0.68 -8.53
CA MET A 76 0.20 0.68 -8.01
C MET A 76 1.27 1.64 -8.55
N LEU A 77 2.53 1.19 -8.58
CA LEU A 77 3.62 1.96 -9.18
C LEU A 77 3.37 2.23 -10.67
N ALA A 78 2.98 1.20 -11.44
CA ALA A 78 2.68 1.31 -12.85
C ALA A 78 1.49 2.26 -13.13
N ALA A 79 0.54 2.36 -12.20
CA ALA A 79 -0.59 3.26 -12.29
C ALA A 79 -0.28 4.71 -11.87
N GLY A 80 0.94 5.01 -11.44
CA GLY A 80 1.41 6.37 -11.14
C GLY A 80 1.61 6.70 -9.66
N TYR A 81 1.43 5.75 -8.73
CA TYR A 81 1.73 6.02 -7.31
C TYR A 81 3.25 6.17 -7.11
N ARG A 82 3.66 7.28 -6.48
CA ARG A 82 5.06 7.61 -6.22
C ARG A 82 5.68 6.81 -5.07
N HIS A 83 4.85 6.43 -4.11
CA HIS A 83 5.22 5.66 -2.93
C HIS A 83 4.22 4.53 -2.72
N VAL A 84 4.74 3.34 -2.47
CA VAL A 84 3.91 2.15 -2.17
C VAL A 84 4.48 1.45 -0.95
N VAL A 85 3.64 1.27 0.06
CA VAL A 85 3.93 0.46 1.25
C VAL A 85 3.08 -0.80 1.14
N SER A 86 3.67 -1.97 1.27
CA SER A 86 2.97 -3.24 1.18
C SER A 86 3.55 -4.26 2.15
N THR A 87 2.84 -5.37 2.37
CA THR A 87 3.27 -6.44 3.27
C THR A 87 3.78 -7.63 2.46
N MET A 88 4.98 -8.11 2.81
CA MET A 88 5.56 -9.32 2.20
C MET A 88 4.91 -10.61 2.74
N TRP A 89 4.38 -10.59 3.96
CA TRP A 89 3.73 -11.72 4.63
C TRP A 89 2.48 -11.26 5.41
N GLU A 90 1.71 -12.22 5.92
CA GLU A 90 0.59 -11.92 6.81
C GLU A 90 1.04 -11.11 8.03
N ILE A 91 0.34 -10.02 8.29
CA ILE A 91 0.51 -9.22 9.50
C ILE A 91 -0.67 -9.51 10.43
N GLY A 92 -0.39 -9.82 11.70
CA GLY A 92 -1.45 -10.15 12.65
C GLY A 92 -2.41 -8.98 12.88
N ASP A 93 -3.69 -9.28 13.08
CA ASP A 93 -4.78 -8.30 13.22
C ASP A 93 -4.55 -7.22 14.29
N LYS A 94 -3.73 -7.52 15.32
CA LYS A 94 -3.38 -6.56 16.37
C LYS A 94 -2.24 -5.63 15.99
N SER A 95 -1.29 -6.10 15.17
CA SER A 95 -0.08 -5.36 14.81
C SER A 95 -0.29 -4.47 13.59
N ALA A 96 -1.11 -4.89 12.63
CA ALA A 96 -1.34 -4.13 11.41
C ALA A 96 -1.89 -2.71 11.66
N PRO A 97 -2.93 -2.53 12.52
CA PRO A 97 -3.43 -1.20 12.85
C PRO A 97 -2.41 -0.34 13.62
N GLN A 98 -1.57 -0.97 14.46
CA GLN A 98 -0.53 -0.26 15.21
C GLN A 98 0.55 0.31 14.30
N VAL A 99 1.06 -0.51 13.36
CA VAL A 99 2.06 -0.06 12.38
C VAL A 99 1.48 1.05 11.50
N ALA A 100 0.25 0.90 11.01
CA ALA A 100 -0.41 1.93 10.22
C ALA A 100 -0.59 3.24 11.03
N SER A 101 -0.96 3.13 12.30
CA SER A 101 -1.12 4.30 13.18
C SER A 101 0.20 5.03 13.38
N ASP A 102 1.28 4.32 13.76
CA ASP A 102 2.59 4.93 13.96
C ASP A 102 3.16 5.51 12.66
N PHE A 103 2.90 4.86 11.53
CA PHE A 103 3.29 5.32 10.20
C PHE A 103 2.64 6.67 9.88
N TYR A 104 1.31 6.76 9.97
CA TYR A 104 0.61 8.00 9.65
C TYR A 104 0.89 9.10 10.67
N GLN A 105 0.98 8.78 11.96
CA GLN A 105 1.39 9.76 12.98
C GLN A 105 2.75 10.37 12.65
N TYR A 106 3.72 9.56 12.22
CA TYR A 106 5.05 10.05 11.83
C TYR A 106 4.99 11.03 10.65
N LEU A 107 4.18 10.72 9.63
CA LEU A 107 3.99 11.60 8.47
C LEU A 107 3.30 12.92 8.87
N TRP A 108 2.20 12.83 9.62
CA TRP A 108 1.44 14.01 10.03
C TRP A 108 2.23 14.93 10.95
N SER A 109 3.02 14.38 11.88
CA SER A 109 3.80 15.20 12.82
C SER A 109 4.99 15.92 12.17
N ARG A 110 5.35 15.58 10.93
CA ARG A 110 6.47 16.15 10.17
C ARG A 110 6.01 16.87 8.91
N ARG A 111 4.71 17.05 8.77
CA ARG A 111 4.12 17.83 7.70
C ARG A 111 4.55 19.29 7.86
N PRO A 112 5.10 19.94 6.82
CA PRO A 112 5.42 21.36 6.89
C PRO A 112 4.19 22.20 7.21
N GLU A 113 4.39 23.33 7.89
CA GLU A 113 3.32 24.30 8.07
C GLU A 113 2.90 24.87 6.70
N GLY A 114 1.59 24.98 6.47
CA GLY A 114 1.05 25.53 5.23
C GLY A 114 0.92 24.55 4.04
N SER A 115 1.14 23.24 4.21
CA SER A 115 1.03 22.25 3.12
C SER A 115 -0.39 22.01 2.55
N GLY A 116 -1.40 22.82 2.92
CA GLY A 116 -2.76 22.74 2.37
C GLY A 116 -3.49 21.43 2.74
N SER A 117 -4.20 20.82 1.79
CA SER A 117 -4.86 19.51 1.92
C SER A 117 -4.13 18.36 1.21
N HIS A 118 -3.03 18.67 0.51
CA HIS A 118 -2.27 17.66 -0.23
C HIS A 118 -1.56 16.70 0.72
N PHE A 119 -1.69 15.39 0.46
CA PHE A 119 -0.94 14.35 1.16
C PHE A 119 0.53 14.41 0.77
N ASP A 120 1.45 14.20 1.71
CA ASP A 120 2.90 14.16 1.42
C ASP A 120 3.48 12.82 1.84
N GLY A 121 3.72 11.96 0.85
CA GLY A 121 4.31 10.64 1.01
C GLY A 121 5.84 10.63 1.09
N THR A 122 6.53 11.77 1.00
CA THR A 122 8.00 11.84 0.87
C THR A 122 8.74 11.10 1.99
N LEU A 123 8.19 11.12 3.21
CA LEU A 123 8.78 10.48 4.39
C LEU A 123 8.31 9.03 4.62
N SER A 124 7.64 8.39 3.65
CA SER A 124 7.06 7.05 3.82
C SER A 124 8.09 6.01 4.28
N ALA A 125 9.31 6.02 3.73
CA ALA A 125 10.36 5.09 4.15
C ALA A 125 10.75 5.28 5.62
N TYR A 126 10.91 6.52 6.07
CA TYR A 126 11.20 6.84 7.47
C TYR A 126 10.03 6.52 8.41
N ALA A 127 8.81 6.79 7.96
CA ALA A 127 7.59 6.49 8.69
C ALA A 127 7.43 4.98 8.92
N LEU A 128 7.68 4.16 7.88
CA LEU A 128 7.63 2.71 7.99
C LEU A 128 8.73 2.20 8.93
N HIS A 129 9.96 2.71 8.78
CA HIS A 129 11.06 2.35 9.67
C HIS A 129 10.73 2.67 11.14
N HIS A 130 10.22 3.87 11.42
CA HIS A 130 9.77 4.27 12.76
C HIS A 130 8.68 3.34 13.30
N ALA A 131 7.64 3.06 12.50
CA ALA A 131 6.55 2.18 12.90
C ALA A 131 7.04 0.76 13.22
N THR A 132 8.00 0.23 12.45
CA THR A 132 8.59 -1.09 12.76
C THR A 132 9.42 -1.09 14.05
N GLN A 133 10.10 0.01 14.39
CA GLN A 133 10.81 0.13 15.67
C GLN A 133 9.84 0.18 16.86
N GLN A 134 8.77 0.96 16.74
CA GLN A 134 7.72 1.04 17.77
C GLN A 134 7.07 -0.32 18.00
N LEU A 135 6.76 -1.06 16.93
CA LEU A 135 6.24 -2.41 17.06
C LEU A 135 7.21 -3.34 17.80
N ARG A 136 8.51 -3.32 17.48
CA ARG A 136 9.52 -4.13 18.18
C ARG A 136 9.59 -3.81 19.66
N HIS A 137 9.54 -2.53 20.04
CA HIS A 137 9.53 -2.10 21.44
C HIS A 137 8.28 -2.56 22.22
N ARG A 138 7.16 -2.83 21.53
CA ARG A 138 5.93 -3.33 22.17
C ARG A 138 5.90 -4.86 22.30
N LEU A 139 6.67 -5.57 21.47
CA LEU A 139 6.70 -7.03 21.42
C LEU A 139 7.87 -7.64 22.21
N GLY A 140 8.93 -6.87 22.46
CA GLY A 140 10.04 -7.20 23.37
C GLY A 140 9.86 -6.60 24.74
#